data_AF-A0A1Q4H823-F1
#
_entry.id   AF-A0A1Q4H823-F1
#
_cell.length_a   1.000
_cell.length_b   1.000
_cell.length_c   1.000
_cell.angle_alpha   90.00
_cell.angle_beta   90.00
_cell.angle_gamma   90.00
#
_symmetry.space_group_name_H-M   'P 1'
#
loop_
_entity.id
_entity.type
_entity.pdbx_description
1 polymer ?
#
loop_
_entity_poly.entity_id
_entity_poly.type
_entity_poly.pdbx_seq_one_letter_code
_entity_poly.pdbx_strand_id
1 'polypeptide(L)'
;MPHLAELLSQDCIALNVSAQTWQDAITRAGALLTAAGIAEDAYTEAMIANVLDNGPYIVVAPGFAFAHARSSSAVHRTGMSWLRLATPVAFGHKTNDPVTLVVALAATDASAHTAAMAELAKLLGNPARRAALDTAGTPAELLAVLEADQPPQATAAAAKSSNLILTVCGNGLGTSLFLKNTTEQVLQTWGWERFVNVEATDTISAKGRAKSADLILTSGEIAKTLGDVGVPVKVIDNFTSTTEVDAALRDSYDV
;
A
#
# COMPACT_ATOMS: atom_id res chain seq x y z
N MET A 1 12.13 9.12 -7.11
CA MET A 1 11.05 8.36 -7.78
C MET A 1 9.95 9.36 -8.05
N PRO A 2 9.23 9.27 -9.18
CA PRO A 2 8.18 10.24 -9.45
C PRO A 2 7.07 10.07 -8.41
N HIS A 3 6.78 11.14 -7.70
CA HIS A 3 5.71 11.19 -6.70
C HIS A 3 4.36 11.04 -7.42
N LEU A 4 3.38 10.36 -6.84
CA LEU A 4 2.05 10.15 -7.44
C LEU A 4 1.40 11.44 -7.99
N ALA A 5 1.65 12.57 -7.33
CA ALA A 5 1.21 13.91 -7.76
C ALA A 5 1.83 14.37 -9.09
N GLU A 6 3.04 13.92 -9.44
CA GLU A 6 3.68 14.23 -10.73
C GLU A 6 3.03 13.50 -11.91
N LEU A 7 2.33 12.40 -11.63
CA LEU A 7 1.63 11.59 -12.62
C LEU A 7 0.18 12.05 -12.85
N LEU A 8 -0.34 12.97 -12.03
CA LEU A 8 -1.74 13.40 -12.04
C LEU A 8 -1.84 14.93 -12.14
N SER A 9 -2.46 15.43 -13.19
CA SER A 9 -2.82 16.85 -13.31
C SER A 9 -4.27 17.09 -12.90
N GLN A 10 -4.65 18.35 -12.63
CA GLN A 10 -6.04 18.70 -12.33
C GLN A 10 -7.01 18.27 -13.42
N ASP A 11 -6.60 18.37 -14.69
CA ASP A 11 -7.41 17.98 -15.85
C ASP A 11 -7.65 16.46 -15.93
N CYS A 12 -6.88 15.67 -15.18
CA CYS A 12 -7.03 14.22 -15.07
C CYS A 12 -7.87 13.80 -13.85
N ILE A 13 -8.49 14.75 -13.14
CA ILE A 13 -9.30 14.48 -11.95
C ILE A 13 -10.76 14.83 -12.24
N ALA A 14 -11.65 13.84 -12.05
CA ALA A 14 -13.09 14.04 -12.09
C ALA A 14 -13.73 13.53 -10.79
N LEU A 15 -14.51 14.39 -10.15
CA LEU A 15 -15.19 14.08 -8.89
C LEU A 15 -16.70 14.03 -9.12
N ASN A 16 -17.37 13.15 -8.38
CA ASN A 16 -18.82 12.98 -8.40
C ASN A 16 -19.36 12.65 -9.80
N VAL A 17 -18.67 11.75 -10.50
CA VAL A 17 -19.03 11.31 -11.85
C VAL A 17 -20.14 10.26 -11.79
N SER A 18 -21.21 10.43 -12.55
CA SER A 18 -22.21 9.37 -12.72
C SER A 18 -21.73 8.35 -13.75
N ALA A 19 -21.75 7.06 -13.39
CA ALA A 19 -21.55 5.95 -14.30
C ALA A 19 -22.58 4.86 -14.00
N GLN A 20 -23.12 4.23 -15.06
CA GLN A 20 -24.17 3.20 -14.91
C GLN A 20 -23.59 1.79 -14.79
N THR A 21 -22.43 1.56 -15.39
CA THR A 21 -21.76 0.25 -15.41
C THR A 21 -20.27 0.43 -15.15
N TRP A 22 -19.59 -0.67 -14.80
CA TRP A 22 -18.15 -0.64 -14.64
C TRP A 22 -17.43 -0.26 -15.95
N GLN A 23 -17.97 -0.66 -17.11
CA GLN A 23 -17.43 -0.25 -18.42
C GLN A 23 -17.53 1.27 -18.57
N ASP A 24 -18.68 1.87 -18.24
CA ASP A 24 -18.88 3.32 -18.30
C ASP A 24 -17.91 4.04 -17.34
N ALA A 25 -17.68 3.48 -16.15
CA ALA A 25 -16.70 4.03 -15.20
C ALA A 25 -15.26 4.00 -15.75
N ILE A 26 -14.83 2.89 -16.37
CA ILE A 26 -13.52 2.78 -17.03
C ILE A 26 -13.44 3.71 -18.24
N THR A 27 -14.48 3.79 -19.07
CA THR A 27 -14.54 4.69 -20.25
C THR A 27 -14.34 6.14 -19.84
N ARG A 28 -14.99 6.58 -18.76
CA ARG A 28 -14.84 7.96 -18.25
C ARG A 28 -13.46 8.22 -17.65
N ALA A 29 -12.88 7.24 -16.97
CA ALA A 29 -11.51 7.36 -16.46
C ALA A 29 -10.50 7.41 -17.63
N GLY A 30 -10.73 6.63 -18.68
CA GLY A 30 -9.96 6.64 -19.92
C GLY A 30 -10.05 7.96 -20.68
N ALA A 31 -11.25 8.54 -20.78
CA ALA A 31 -11.47 9.83 -21.44
C ALA A 31 -10.63 10.97 -20.82
N LEU A 32 -10.37 10.92 -19.51
CA LEU A 32 -9.45 11.87 -18.84
C LEU A 32 -8.00 11.71 -19.32
N LEU A 33 -7.55 10.46 -19.52
CA LEU A 33 -6.21 10.18 -20.06
C LEU A 33 -6.09 10.71 -21.50
N THR A 34 -7.11 10.50 -22.31
CA THR A 34 -7.14 10.94 -23.71
C THR A 34 -7.22 12.45 -23.84
N ALA A 35 -8.06 13.12 -23.04
CA ALA A 35 -8.13 14.57 -23.00
C ALA A 35 -6.78 15.21 -22.61
N ALA A 36 -6.02 14.56 -21.72
CA ALA A 36 -4.70 15.01 -21.30
C ALA A 36 -3.54 14.59 -22.23
N GLY A 37 -3.83 13.93 -23.36
CA GLY A 37 -2.84 13.43 -24.31
C GLY A 37 -1.90 12.37 -23.71
N ILE A 38 -2.35 11.65 -22.69
CA ILE A 38 -1.58 10.57 -22.03
C ILE A 38 -1.68 9.29 -22.86
N ALA A 39 -2.88 8.95 -23.30
CA ALA A 39 -3.15 7.73 -24.06
C ALA A 39 -4.33 7.90 -25.04
N GLU A 40 -4.35 7.07 -26.08
CA GLU A 40 -5.45 7.00 -27.06
C GLU A 40 -6.64 6.17 -26.51
N ASP A 41 -7.81 6.32 -27.12
CA ASP A 41 -9.02 5.54 -26.78
C ASP A 41 -8.79 4.02 -26.83
N ALA A 42 -7.91 3.57 -27.73
CA ALA A 42 -7.50 2.17 -27.84
C ALA A 42 -6.91 1.60 -26.54
N TYR A 43 -6.30 2.43 -25.69
CA TYR A 43 -5.82 2.00 -24.37
C TYR A 43 -6.98 1.73 -23.40
N THR A 44 -8.03 2.56 -23.46
CA THR A 44 -9.27 2.37 -22.70
C THR A 44 -9.99 1.09 -23.10
N GLU A 45 -10.08 0.83 -24.40
CA GLU A 45 -10.62 -0.42 -24.93
C GLU A 45 -9.84 -1.64 -24.43
N ALA A 46 -8.50 -1.56 -24.40
CA ALA A 46 -7.66 -2.61 -23.86
C ALA A 46 -7.88 -2.86 -22.36
N MET A 47 -8.10 -1.80 -21.56
CA MET A 47 -8.46 -1.94 -20.13
C MET A 47 -9.79 -2.68 -19.96
N ILE A 48 -10.80 -2.33 -20.75
CA ILE A 48 -12.12 -2.98 -20.71
C ILE A 48 -12.03 -4.43 -21.15
N ALA A 49 -11.33 -4.71 -22.26
CA ALA A 49 -11.12 -6.06 -22.78
C ALA A 49 -10.45 -6.96 -21.74
N ASN A 50 -9.42 -6.47 -21.04
CA ASN A 50 -8.77 -7.24 -19.98
C ASN A 50 -9.73 -7.64 -18.85
N VAL A 51 -10.67 -6.75 -18.48
CA VAL A 51 -11.67 -7.06 -17.44
C VAL A 51 -12.72 -8.06 -17.95
N LEU A 52 -13.11 -7.99 -19.22
CA LEU A 52 -13.99 -9.00 -19.83
C LEU A 52 -13.34 -10.38 -19.84
N ASP A 53 -12.05 -10.45 -20.17
CA ASP A 53 -11.32 -11.71 -20.34
C ASP A 53 -10.90 -12.34 -18.99
N ASN A 54 -10.52 -11.51 -18.02
CA ASN A 54 -9.90 -11.97 -16.76
C ASN A 54 -10.78 -11.72 -15.53
N GLY A 55 -11.97 -11.14 -15.69
CA GLY A 55 -12.80 -10.68 -14.59
C GLY A 55 -12.26 -9.42 -13.91
N PRO A 56 -12.83 -9.02 -12.75
CA PRO A 56 -12.56 -7.73 -12.12
C PRO A 56 -11.24 -7.68 -11.32
N TYR A 57 -10.13 -8.17 -11.91
CA TYR A 57 -8.81 -8.21 -11.27
C TYR A 57 -8.29 -6.82 -10.87
N ILE A 58 -8.78 -5.77 -11.53
CA ILE A 58 -8.45 -4.38 -11.23
C ILE A 58 -9.05 -3.89 -9.90
N VAL A 59 -10.01 -4.61 -9.32
CA VAL A 59 -10.63 -4.25 -8.03
C VAL A 59 -9.80 -4.79 -6.88
N VAL A 60 -8.77 -4.04 -6.49
CA VAL A 60 -7.72 -4.52 -5.57
C VAL A 60 -7.97 -4.20 -4.09
N ALA A 61 -8.93 -3.33 -3.76
CA ALA A 61 -9.29 -2.98 -2.38
C ALA A 61 -10.77 -2.56 -2.27
N PRO A 62 -11.37 -2.56 -1.07
CA PRO A 62 -12.76 -2.12 -0.88
C PRO A 62 -13.03 -0.72 -1.46
N GLY A 63 -13.99 -0.66 -2.37
CA GLY A 63 -14.40 0.57 -3.04
C GLY A 63 -13.43 1.09 -4.10
N PHE A 64 -12.39 0.34 -4.47
CA PHE A 64 -11.31 0.84 -5.31
C PHE A 64 -11.00 -0.08 -6.50
N ALA A 65 -11.01 0.51 -7.70
CA ALA A 65 -10.56 -0.11 -8.93
C ALA A 65 -9.34 0.63 -9.51
N PHE A 66 -8.29 -0.14 -9.83
CA PHE A 66 -7.06 0.34 -10.45
C PHE A 66 -6.98 -0.12 -11.91
N ALA A 67 -7.58 0.65 -12.82
CA ALA A 67 -7.69 0.32 -14.21
C ALA A 67 -6.33 0.48 -14.93
N HIS A 68 -5.84 -0.59 -15.55
CA HIS A 68 -4.59 -0.58 -16.29
C HIS A 68 -4.57 -1.71 -17.33
N ALA A 69 -3.77 -1.53 -18.38
CA ALA A 69 -3.50 -2.54 -19.38
C ALA A 69 -1.98 -2.64 -19.62
N ARG A 70 -1.57 -3.63 -20.43
CA ARG A 70 -0.18 -3.71 -20.88
C ARG A 70 0.16 -2.46 -21.68
N SER A 71 1.40 -1.95 -21.55
CA SER A 71 1.88 -0.84 -22.36
C SER A 71 1.76 -1.16 -23.86
N SER A 72 1.44 -0.14 -24.65
CA SER A 72 1.25 -0.24 -26.10
C SER A 72 1.61 1.09 -26.77
N SER A 73 1.59 1.13 -28.10
CA SER A 73 1.77 2.38 -28.85
C SER A 73 0.70 3.43 -28.56
N ALA A 74 -0.45 3.02 -27.99
CA ALA A 74 -1.52 3.91 -27.58
C ALA A 74 -1.17 4.74 -26.32
N VAL A 75 -0.04 4.48 -25.64
CA VAL A 75 0.41 5.25 -24.47
C VAL A 75 1.56 6.18 -24.89
N HIS A 76 1.35 7.49 -24.82
CA HIS A 76 2.33 8.48 -25.26
C HIS A 76 3.30 8.90 -24.16
N ARG A 77 2.83 8.89 -22.91
CA ARG A 77 3.63 9.20 -21.71
C ARG A 77 3.02 8.52 -20.49
N THR A 78 3.81 8.33 -19.44
CA THR A 78 3.29 7.84 -18.16
C THR A 78 2.40 8.91 -17.51
N GLY A 79 1.22 8.52 -17.03
CA GLY A 79 0.28 9.40 -16.35
C GLY A 79 -0.95 8.65 -15.86
N MET A 80 -1.72 9.29 -14.99
CA MET A 80 -2.92 8.71 -14.39
C MET A 80 -4.14 9.59 -14.56
N SER A 81 -5.30 8.99 -14.36
CA SER A 81 -6.54 9.71 -14.09
C SER A 81 -7.17 9.24 -12.78
N TRP A 82 -7.92 10.14 -12.17
CA TRP A 82 -8.59 9.93 -10.90
C TRP A 82 -10.07 10.24 -11.03
N LEU A 83 -10.91 9.21 -10.92
CA LEU A 83 -12.35 9.33 -11.10
C LEU A 83 -13.07 8.84 -9.83
N ARG A 84 -13.68 9.79 -9.10
CA ARG A 84 -14.59 9.45 -7.98
C ARG A 84 -16.03 9.43 -8.47
N LEU A 85 -16.71 8.33 -8.23
CA LEU A 85 -18.10 8.11 -8.64
C LEU A 85 -19.08 8.83 -7.71
N ALA A 86 -20.13 9.41 -8.26
CA ALA A 86 -21.24 9.99 -7.48
C ALA A 86 -22.05 8.91 -6.76
N THR A 87 -22.17 7.73 -7.38
CA THR A 87 -22.88 6.57 -6.85
C THR A 87 -22.00 5.34 -7.02
N PRO A 88 -21.86 4.47 -6.00
CA PRO A 88 -21.05 3.27 -6.13
C PRO A 88 -21.51 2.37 -7.28
N VAL A 89 -20.57 1.79 -8.03
CA VAL A 89 -20.82 0.91 -9.18
C VAL A 89 -20.29 -0.49 -8.89
N ALA A 90 -21.08 -1.52 -9.17
CA ALA A 90 -20.64 -2.91 -9.03
C ALA A 90 -19.75 -3.32 -10.22
N PHE A 91 -18.55 -3.84 -9.92
CA PHE A 91 -17.63 -4.40 -10.92
C PHE A 91 -17.73 -5.93 -10.99
N GLY A 92 -18.49 -6.56 -10.09
CA GLY A 92 -18.62 -8.01 -9.96
C GLY A 92 -17.57 -8.64 -9.04
N HIS A 93 -16.85 -7.84 -8.24
CA HIS A 93 -15.85 -8.35 -7.30
C HIS A 93 -16.51 -8.81 -6.00
N LYS A 94 -16.22 -10.03 -5.54
CA LYS A 94 -16.95 -10.69 -4.44
C LYS A 94 -16.92 -9.94 -3.09
N THR A 95 -15.80 -9.28 -2.78
CA THR A 95 -15.55 -8.70 -1.44
C THR A 95 -15.26 -7.20 -1.44
N ASN A 96 -14.98 -6.62 -2.60
CA ASN A 96 -14.45 -5.26 -2.70
C ASN A 96 -15.44 -4.30 -3.37
N ASP A 97 -16.53 -4.85 -3.92
CA ASP A 97 -17.65 -4.05 -4.41
C ASP A 97 -18.47 -3.45 -3.26
N PRO A 98 -19.20 -2.35 -3.53
CA PRO A 98 -19.21 -1.60 -4.78
C PRO A 98 -18.04 -0.61 -4.88
N VAL A 99 -17.59 -0.31 -6.10
CA VAL A 99 -16.49 0.64 -6.36
C VAL A 99 -16.99 2.08 -6.29
N THR A 100 -16.25 2.94 -5.58
CA THR A 100 -16.48 4.38 -5.51
C THR A 100 -15.36 5.20 -6.15
N LEU A 101 -14.18 4.60 -6.29
CA LEU A 101 -12.99 5.24 -6.85
C LEU A 101 -12.39 4.37 -7.97
N VAL A 102 -12.22 4.97 -9.14
CA VAL A 102 -11.50 4.39 -10.27
C VAL A 102 -10.28 5.24 -10.56
N VAL A 103 -9.09 4.65 -10.45
CA VAL A 103 -7.83 5.29 -10.88
C VAL A 103 -7.32 4.53 -12.08
N ALA A 104 -7.10 5.22 -13.20
CA ALA A 104 -6.50 4.61 -14.38
C ALA A 104 -5.03 4.99 -14.47
N LEU A 105 -4.17 4.03 -14.79
CA LEU A 105 -2.74 4.26 -15.04
C LEU A 105 -2.38 3.85 -16.47
N ALA A 106 -1.79 4.79 -17.20
CA ALA A 106 -1.08 4.51 -18.44
C ALA A 106 0.42 4.66 -18.16
N ALA A 107 1.19 3.59 -18.37
CA ALA A 107 2.62 3.58 -18.14
C ALA A 107 3.36 3.17 -19.41
N THR A 108 4.44 3.89 -19.76
CA THR A 108 5.27 3.56 -20.92
C THR A 108 6.17 2.34 -20.67
N ASP A 109 6.45 2.02 -19.40
CA ASP A 109 7.29 0.90 -19.00
C ASP A 109 6.80 0.24 -17.70
N ALA A 110 7.27 -1.00 -17.48
CA ALA A 110 6.87 -1.82 -16.35
C ALA A 110 7.36 -1.27 -14.99
N SER A 111 8.49 -0.55 -14.95
CA SER A 111 9.03 -0.01 -13.70
C SER A 111 8.15 1.13 -13.19
N ALA A 112 7.75 2.04 -14.08
CA ALA A 112 6.82 3.12 -13.77
C ALA A 112 5.47 2.58 -13.28
N HIS A 113 5.00 1.48 -13.90
CA HIS A 113 3.79 0.78 -13.49
C HIS A 113 3.85 0.29 -12.04
N THR A 114 4.87 -0.49 -11.71
CA THR A 114 5.03 -1.04 -10.35
C THR A 114 5.24 0.04 -9.29
N ALA A 115 5.96 1.11 -9.61
CA ALA A 115 6.16 2.23 -8.68
C ALA A 115 4.84 2.94 -8.34
N ALA A 116 4.04 3.31 -9.34
CA ALA A 116 2.76 3.97 -9.13
C ALA A 116 1.77 3.09 -8.35
N MET A 117 1.75 1.77 -8.61
CA MET A 117 0.95 0.82 -7.82
C MET A 117 1.32 0.80 -6.34
N ALA A 118 2.63 0.78 -6.02
CA ALA A 118 3.09 0.75 -4.64
C ALA A 118 2.69 2.01 -3.87
N GLU A 119 2.80 3.19 -4.50
CA GLU A 119 2.40 4.45 -3.88
C GLU A 119 0.88 4.54 -3.66
N LEU A 120 0.07 4.12 -4.63
CA LEU A 120 -1.39 4.05 -4.48
C LEU A 120 -1.81 3.08 -3.38
N ALA A 121 -1.17 1.90 -3.30
CA ALA A 121 -1.43 0.94 -2.24
C ALA A 121 -1.14 1.53 -0.85
N LYS A 122 0.00 2.22 -0.70
CA LYS A 122 0.36 2.91 0.56
C LYS A 122 -0.63 4.02 0.91
N LEU A 123 -1.07 4.80 -0.07
CA LEU A 123 -2.04 5.87 0.08
C LEU A 123 -3.39 5.34 0.59
N LEU A 124 -3.91 4.31 -0.07
CA LEU A 124 -5.22 3.74 0.23
C LEU A 124 -5.23 2.88 1.49
N GLY A 125 -4.08 2.31 1.86
CA GLY A 125 -3.89 1.60 3.12
C GLY A 125 -3.89 2.50 4.35
N ASN A 126 -3.75 3.82 4.20
CA ASN A 126 -3.85 4.77 5.31
C ASN A 126 -5.31 5.27 5.46
N PRO A 127 -6.03 4.94 6.54
CA PRO A 127 -7.46 5.29 6.68
C PRO A 127 -7.72 6.80 6.68
N ALA A 128 -6.83 7.59 7.27
CA ALA A 128 -6.98 9.04 7.32
C ALA A 128 -6.79 9.68 5.94
N ARG A 129 -5.79 9.23 5.18
CA ARG A 129 -5.58 9.70 3.79
C ARG A 129 -6.71 9.24 2.89
N ARG A 130 -7.17 7.99 3.02
CA ARG A 130 -8.33 7.49 2.28
C ARG A 130 -9.57 8.35 2.55
N ALA A 131 -9.89 8.64 3.81
CA ALA A 131 -11.01 9.49 4.18
C ALA A 131 -10.89 10.92 3.60
N ALA A 132 -9.69 11.49 3.61
CA ALA A 132 -9.43 12.80 3.01
C ALA A 132 -9.66 12.80 1.48
N LEU A 133 -9.25 11.74 0.77
CA LEU A 133 -9.50 11.58 -0.67
C LEU A 133 -10.99 11.37 -0.99
N ASP A 134 -11.69 10.63 -0.13
CA ASP A 134 -13.12 10.38 -0.28
C ASP A 134 -13.95 11.67 -0.06
N THR A 135 -13.43 12.64 0.70
CA THR A 135 -14.15 13.88 1.05
C THR A 135 -13.71 15.12 0.28
N ALA A 136 -12.54 15.10 -0.39
CA ALA A 136 -12.03 16.23 -1.19
C ALA A 136 -13.10 16.73 -2.18
N GLY A 137 -13.46 18.01 -2.10
CA GLY A 137 -14.53 18.62 -2.92
C GLY A 137 -14.04 19.10 -4.28
N THR A 138 -12.73 19.31 -4.44
CA THR A 138 -12.14 19.86 -5.67
C THR A 138 -10.88 19.10 -6.11
N PRO A 139 -10.52 19.15 -7.42
CA PRO A 139 -9.23 18.60 -7.90
C PRO A 139 -8.02 19.17 -7.15
N ALA A 140 -8.04 20.46 -6.80
CA ALA A 140 -6.96 21.09 -6.06
C ALA A 140 -6.82 20.54 -4.63
N GLU A 141 -7.95 20.36 -3.92
CA GLU A 141 -7.94 19.71 -2.60
C GLU A 141 -7.45 18.26 -2.69
N LEU A 142 -7.87 17.53 -3.72
CA LEU A 142 -7.42 16.16 -3.92
C LEU A 142 -5.90 16.10 -4.15
N LEU A 143 -5.37 16.94 -5.03
CA LEU A 143 -3.92 17.04 -5.25
C LEU A 143 -3.19 17.42 -3.97
N ALA A 144 -3.73 18.36 -3.18
CA ALA A 144 -3.15 18.70 -1.89
C ALA A 144 -3.09 17.51 -0.93
N VAL A 145 -4.08 16.59 -0.94
CA VAL A 145 -4.04 15.35 -0.15
C VAL A 145 -2.99 14.37 -0.68
N LEU A 146 -2.78 14.33 -2.00
CA LEU A 146 -1.74 13.50 -2.62
C LEU A 146 -0.33 14.04 -2.34
N GLU A 147 -0.14 15.35 -2.46
CA GLU A 147 1.10 16.11 -2.23
C GLU A 147 1.44 16.29 -0.75
N ALA A 148 0.44 16.22 0.14
CA ALA A 148 0.64 16.25 1.57
C ALA A 148 1.50 15.06 2.01
N ASP A 149 2.80 15.30 2.01
CA ASP A 149 3.81 14.44 2.59
C ASP A 149 3.71 14.62 4.10
N GLN A 150 2.91 13.75 4.74
CA GLN A 150 2.51 13.76 6.15
C GLN A 150 1.87 15.09 6.64
N PRO A 151 0.65 15.07 7.24
CA PRO A 151 0.23 16.21 8.05
C PRO A 151 1.29 16.49 9.13
N PRO A 152 1.46 17.75 9.59
CA PRO A 152 2.29 18.03 10.75
C PRO A 152 1.81 17.09 11.85
N GLN A 153 2.71 16.18 12.26
CA GLN A 153 2.46 15.25 13.34
C GLN A 153 2.02 16.09 14.52
N ALA A 154 0.73 16.02 14.85
CA ALA A 154 0.25 16.49 16.13
C ALA A 154 1.04 15.70 17.16
N THR A 155 1.88 16.43 17.89
CA THR A 155 2.79 16.00 18.95
C THR A 155 2.45 14.64 19.56
N ALA A 156 3.10 13.60 19.07
CA ALA A 156 3.37 12.38 19.82
C ALA A 156 4.83 12.02 19.53
N ALA A 157 5.69 12.24 20.52
CA ALA A 157 7.10 11.93 20.43
C ALA A 157 7.30 10.44 20.16
N ALA A 158 7.84 10.08 19.00
CA ALA A 158 8.43 8.76 18.77
C ALA A 158 9.63 8.89 17.82
N ALA A 159 10.73 8.27 18.23
CA ALA A 159 12.07 8.42 17.69
C ALA A 159 12.20 7.93 16.24
N LYS A 160 13.23 8.42 15.53
CA LYS A 160 13.67 7.97 14.19
C LYS A 160 13.61 6.45 14.09
N SER A 161 12.76 5.92 13.21
CA SER A 161 12.72 4.48 12.93
C SER A 161 13.99 4.07 12.19
N SER A 162 14.62 3.03 12.70
CA SER A 162 15.80 2.36 12.15
C SER A 162 15.44 1.37 11.05
N ASN A 163 14.14 1.11 10.86
CA ASN A 163 13.55 0.11 9.98
C ASN A 163 14.14 -1.30 10.20
N LEU A 164 14.45 -1.62 11.46
CA LEU A 164 15.05 -2.88 11.88
C LEU A 164 14.20 -3.58 12.94
N ILE A 165 13.89 -4.86 12.70
CA ILE A 165 13.30 -5.76 13.68
C ILE A 165 14.36 -6.78 14.11
N LEU A 166 14.52 -6.96 15.43
CA LEU A 166 15.38 -8.01 15.97
C LEU A 166 14.52 -9.20 16.42
N THR A 167 14.85 -10.40 15.97
CA THR A 167 14.30 -11.64 16.51
C THR A 167 15.30 -12.28 17.46
N VAL A 168 14.86 -12.58 18.68
CA VAL A 168 15.73 -13.07 19.76
C VAL A 168 15.21 -14.38 20.30
N CYS A 169 16.07 -15.39 20.42
CA CYS A 169 15.70 -16.68 21.02
C CYS A 169 16.78 -17.16 21.99
N GLY A 170 16.33 -17.83 23.06
CA GLY A 170 17.14 -18.15 24.24
C GLY A 170 18.22 -19.21 24.10
N ASN A 171 18.16 -20.05 23.07
CA ASN A 171 18.97 -21.29 22.99
C ASN A 171 19.77 -21.45 21.69
N GLY A 172 20.01 -20.36 20.93
CA GLY A 172 20.91 -20.35 19.77
C GLY A 172 20.27 -19.85 18.46
N LEU A 173 21.09 -19.76 17.41
CA LEU A 173 20.72 -19.14 16.11
C LEU A 173 19.58 -19.88 15.39
N GLY A 174 19.41 -21.19 15.60
CA GLY A 174 18.42 -21.98 14.87
C GLY A 174 16.97 -21.61 15.15
N THR A 175 16.63 -21.33 16.41
CA THR A 175 15.25 -20.99 16.81
C THR A 175 14.90 -19.54 16.45
N SER A 176 15.86 -18.62 16.52
CA SER A 176 15.66 -17.23 16.09
C SER A 176 15.51 -17.10 14.57
N LEU A 177 16.07 -18.03 13.80
CA LEU A 177 15.85 -18.11 12.36
C LEU A 177 14.41 -18.53 11.99
N PHE A 178 13.75 -19.39 12.78
CA PHE A 178 12.34 -19.70 12.53
C PHE A 178 11.47 -18.46 12.70
N LEU A 179 11.64 -17.73 13.81
CA LEU A 179 10.90 -16.49 14.03
C LEU A 179 11.24 -15.43 12.98
N LYS A 180 12.51 -15.34 12.56
CA LYS A 180 12.95 -14.47 11.46
C LYS A 180 12.20 -14.80 10.16
N ASN A 181 12.24 -16.06 9.73
CA ASN A 181 11.61 -16.50 8.47
C ASN A 181 10.10 -16.27 8.48
N THR A 182 9.42 -16.57 9.60
CA THR A 182 7.98 -16.31 9.75
C THR A 182 7.68 -14.81 9.69
N THR A 183 8.51 -13.98 10.34
CA THR A 183 8.37 -12.50 10.29
C THR A 183 8.57 -11.99 8.88
N GLU A 184 9.59 -12.46 8.16
CA GLU A 184 9.83 -12.10 6.76
C GLU A 184 8.69 -12.55 5.85
N GLN A 185 8.08 -13.72 6.09
CA GLN A 185 6.91 -14.20 5.34
C GLN A 185 5.67 -13.30 5.55
N VAL A 186 5.45 -12.84 6.79
CA VAL A 186 4.37 -11.89 7.08
C VAL A 186 4.64 -10.54 6.42
N LEU A 187 5.87 -10.01 6.55
CA LEU A 187 6.26 -8.76 5.90
C LEU A 187 6.14 -8.86 4.38
N GLN A 188 6.49 -9.99 3.77
CA GLN A 188 6.30 -10.25 2.35
C GLN A 188 4.82 -10.25 1.98
N THR A 189 3.96 -10.82 2.83
CA THR A 189 2.50 -10.79 2.62
C THR A 189 1.97 -9.35 2.66
N TRP A 190 2.61 -8.47 3.43
CA TRP A 190 2.29 -7.04 3.50
C TRP A 190 2.95 -6.21 2.38
N GLY A 191 3.90 -6.78 1.64
CA GLY A 191 4.74 -6.05 0.67
C GLY A 191 5.79 -5.13 1.32
N TRP A 192 6.18 -5.44 2.57
CA TRP A 192 7.09 -4.62 3.39
C TRP A 192 8.54 -5.15 3.43
N GLU A 193 8.82 -6.25 2.76
CA GLU A 193 10.11 -6.96 2.79
C GLU A 193 11.30 -6.12 2.28
N ARG A 194 11.03 -5.05 1.52
CA ARG A 194 12.06 -4.13 1.01
C ARG A 194 12.29 -2.92 1.91
N PHE A 195 11.44 -2.72 2.90
CA PHE A 195 11.44 -1.53 3.76
C PHE A 195 11.87 -1.85 5.19
N VAL A 196 11.61 -3.07 5.66
CA VAL A 196 11.93 -3.50 7.03
C VAL A 196 12.95 -4.63 6.98
N ASN A 197 14.10 -4.42 7.61
CA ASN A 197 15.11 -5.46 7.77
C ASN A 197 14.80 -6.30 9.02
N VAL A 198 14.93 -7.61 8.93
CA VAL A 198 14.76 -8.52 10.07
C VAL A 198 16.08 -9.23 10.33
N GLU A 199 16.60 -9.14 11.55
CA GLU A 199 17.84 -9.81 11.94
C GLU A 199 17.64 -10.74 13.14
N ALA A 200 18.15 -11.96 13.02
CA ALA A 200 18.21 -12.89 14.14
C ALA A 200 19.45 -12.62 14.98
N THR A 201 19.29 -12.51 16.29
CA THR A 201 20.40 -12.25 17.22
C THR A 201 20.21 -12.99 18.55
N ASP A 202 21.28 -13.13 19.33
CA ASP A 202 21.22 -13.66 20.70
C ASP A 202 20.82 -12.56 21.71
N THR A 203 20.42 -12.98 22.91
CA THR A 203 19.94 -12.10 23.99
C THR A 203 20.96 -11.06 24.46
N ILE A 204 22.26 -11.38 24.43
CA ILE A 204 23.33 -10.45 24.87
C ILE A 204 23.48 -9.35 23.82
N SER A 205 23.63 -9.75 22.55
CA SER A 205 23.73 -8.84 21.42
C SER A 205 22.48 -7.97 21.27
N ALA A 206 21.30 -8.53 21.51
CA ALA A 206 20.02 -7.79 21.49
C ALA A 206 20.01 -6.61 22.46
N LYS A 207 20.51 -6.77 23.69
CA LYS A 207 20.58 -5.65 24.67
C LYS A 207 21.46 -4.51 24.20
N GLY A 208 22.60 -4.82 23.57
CA GLY A 208 23.52 -3.80 23.04
C GLY A 208 22.98 -3.10 21.79
N ARG A 209 22.14 -3.80 21.02
CA ARG A 209 21.60 -3.34 19.73
C ARG A 209 20.14 -2.88 19.80
N ALA A 210 19.50 -2.96 20.96
CA ALA A 210 18.07 -2.65 21.12
C ALA A 210 17.71 -1.28 20.56
N LYS A 211 18.54 -0.26 20.82
CA LYS A 211 18.33 1.12 20.35
C LYS A 211 18.48 1.32 18.84
N SER A 212 19.05 0.35 18.12
CA SER A 212 19.13 0.38 16.66
C SER A 212 17.98 -0.40 16.00
N ALA A 213 17.02 -0.88 16.79
CA ALA A 213 15.85 -1.61 16.34
C ALA A 213 14.57 -0.85 16.72
N ASP A 214 13.53 -0.99 15.92
CA ASP A 214 12.23 -0.40 16.19
C ASP A 214 11.34 -1.35 17.01
N LEU A 215 11.64 -2.64 16.94
CA LEU A 215 10.86 -3.71 17.55
C LEU A 215 11.74 -4.93 17.81
N ILE A 216 11.49 -5.59 18.94
CA ILE A 216 12.08 -6.89 19.26
C ILE A 216 10.96 -7.93 19.37
N LEU A 217 11.08 -9.03 18.61
CA LEU A 217 10.20 -10.19 18.70
C LEU A 217 10.93 -11.34 19.40
N THR A 218 10.31 -11.91 20.43
CA THR A 218 10.95 -12.97 21.23
C THR A 218 9.96 -13.83 22.01
N SER A 219 10.41 -14.85 22.74
CA SER A 219 9.55 -15.62 23.66
C SER A 219 9.37 -14.92 25.01
N GLY A 220 8.34 -15.32 25.77
CA GLY A 220 8.08 -14.75 27.09
C GLY A 220 9.22 -14.90 28.10
N GLU A 221 10.00 -15.98 28.03
CA GLU A 221 11.18 -16.20 28.88
C GLU A 221 12.30 -15.20 28.59
N ILE A 222 12.50 -14.89 27.30
CA ILE A 222 13.55 -13.98 26.87
C ILE A 222 13.14 -12.53 27.01
N ALA A 223 11.87 -12.20 26.80
CA ALA A 223 11.34 -10.87 27.14
C ALA A 223 11.61 -10.51 28.60
N LYS A 224 11.39 -11.45 29.54
CA LYS A 224 11.72 -11.27 30.97
C LYS A 224 13.22 -11.06 31.21
N THR A 225 14.06 -11.76 30.44
CA THR A 225 15.53 -11.65 30.54
C THR A 225 16.07 -10.36 29.93
N LEU A 226 15.46 -9.88 28.85
CA LEU A 226 15.79 -8.61 28.21
C LEU A 226 15.46 -7.43 29.15
N GLY A 227 14.29 -7.46 29.78
CA GLY A 227 13.80 -6.36 30.62
C GLY A 227 13.43 -5.14 29.79
N ASP A 228 13.46 -3.96 30.41
CA ASP A 228 13.27 -2.70 29.68
C ASP A 228 14.56 -2.31 28.95
N VAL A 229 14.50 -2.38 27.63
CA VAL A 229 15.60 -2.04 26.72
C VAL A 229 15.34 -0.74 25.95
N GLY A 230 14.27 0.00 26.29
CA GLY A 230 13.92 1.29 25.70
C GLY A 230 13.32 1.20 24.29
N VAL A 231 12.98 0.00 23.83
CA VAL A 231 12.25 -0.26 22.57
C VAL A 231 11.15 -1.29 22.81
N PRO A 232 10.06 -1.29 22.01
CA PRO A 232 8.99 -2.27 22.13
C PRO A 232 9.51 -3.71 22.03
N VAL A 233 9.07 -4.56 22.96
CA VAL A 233 9.32 -6.01 22.95
C VAL A 233 7.98 -6.74 22.89
N LYS A 234 7.76 -7.54 21.85
CA LYS A 234 6.56 -8.38 21.70
C LYS A 234 6.89 -9.85 21.93
N VAL A 235 6.01 -10.50 22.68
CA VAL A 235 6.10 -11.93 22.96
C VAL A 235 5.36 -12.69 21.88
N ILE A 236 6.03 -13.70 21.33
CA ILE A 236 5.48 -14.69 20.40
C ILE A 236 5.64 -16.05 21.07
N ASP A 237 4.54 -16.78 21.25
CA ASP A 237 4.49 -18.11 21.83
C ASP A 237 4.70 -19.19 20.76
N ASN A 238 4.18 -19.00 19.54
CA ASN A 238 4.41 -19.91 18.41
C ASN A 238 5.15 -19.23 17.26
N PHE A 239 6.47 -19.46 17.18
CA PHE A 239 7.35 -18.85 16.17
C PHE A 239 7.09 -19.24 14.72
N THR A 240 6.29 -20.27 14.45
CA THR A 240 5.89 -20.65 13.09
C THR A 240 4.49 -20.17 12.72
N SER A 241 3.78 -19.51 13.65
CA SER A 241 2.45 -18.97 13.43
C SER A 241 2.53 -17.61 12.75
N THR A 242 2.26 -17.56 11.45
CA THR A 242 2.17 -16.29 10.70
C THR A 242 1.06 -15.40 11.24
N THR A 243 -0.05 -15.97 11.71
CA THR A 243 -1.18 -15.21 12.28
C THR A 243 -0.81 -14.49 13.57
N GLU A 244 -0.03 -15.14 14.42
CA GLU A 244 0.41 -14.54 15.69
C GLU A 244 1.44 -13.43 15.46
N VAL A 245 2.40 -13.68 14.56
CA VAL A 245 3.41 -12.69 14.18
C VAL A 245 2.75 -11.50 13.47
N ASP A 246 1.78 -11.72 12.59
CA ASP A 246 0.96 -10.66 11.96
C ASP A 246 0.27 -9.78 13.00
N ALA A 247 -0.44 -10.38 13.95
CA ALA A 247 -1.10 -9.63 15.02
C ALA A 247 -0.12 -8.79 15.86
N ALA A 248 1.05 -9.35 16.20
CA ALA A 248 2.07 -8.64 16.96
C ALA A 248 2.71 -7.48 16.18
N LEU A 249 2.93 -7.66 14.86
CA LEU A 249 3.43 -6.59 13.99
C LEU A 249 2.38 -5.49 13.83
N ARG A 250 1.11 -5.84 13.66
CA ARG A 250 -0.01 -4.88 13.51
C ARG A 250 -0.16 -3.99 14.72
N ASP A 251 -0.12 -4.60 15.90
CA ASP A 251 -0.15 -3.90 17.18
C ASP A 251 1.09 -3.00 17.41
N SER A 252 2.21 -3.30 16.76
CA SER A 252 3.45 -2.52 16.90
C SER A 252 3.56 -1.37 15.88
N TYR A 253 3.01 -1.55 14.69
CA TYR A 253 3.06 -0.57 13.60
C TYR A 253 1.73 0.20 13.39
N ASP A 254 0.71 -0.07 14.21
CA ASP A 254 -0.64 0.53 14.17
C ASP A 254 -1.31 0.39 12.78
N VAL A 255 -1.29 -0.83 12.24
CA VAL A 255 -1.79 -1.23 10.90
C VAL A 255 -2.72 -2.44 10.92
#